data_AF-A0A2E6AE30-F1
#
_entry.id   AF-A0A2E6AE30-F1
#
_cell.length_a   1.000
_cell.length_b   1.000
_cell.length_c   1.000
_cell.angle_alpha   90.00
_cell.angle_beta   90.00
_cell.angle_gamma   90.00
#
_symmetry.space_group_name_H-M   'P 1'
#
loop_
_entity.id
_entity.type
_entity.pdbx_description
1 polymer ?
#
loop_
_entity_poly.entity_id
_entity_poly.type
_entity_poly.pdbx_seq_one_letter_code
_entity_poly.pdbx_strand_id
1 'polypeptide(L)'
;TAAANYFSSRINGKIIVDDGDEVADETIDVTFAVFASDAAQLHIRGASFLEGNFFTKLDQRTDGDVTMTYRSLQTSNTDMFGLIQLQEGIVYDFAAIHTEQRDDAGFEIWVAEGSRLEGFNPLWFRPLGIHHQEFVIPANQGLRFVARPGDFDEDGQLDVDDLDLLSQSFGSTEPQWDVNYDGVVNWSDQLEWVTRLRQTWIGDANLDGQFASDDIVQVFVGGKYAQNSIATWSEGDWNGDYQFTSDDLVSAFMDGGYNVGYKSLLGVPEPSSCMPWTMVPLLYVWDWQRGNGKRRLRKQMLCDFSKVKS
;
A
#
# COMPACT_ATOMS: atom_id res chain seq x y z
N THR A 1 37.27 -12.02 -25.85
CA THR A 1 36.92 -10.98 -24.85
C THR A 1 35.45 -10.70 -25.01
N ALA A 2 34.61 -11.16 -24.08
CA ALA A 2 33.22 -10.74 -24.07
C ALA A 2 33.20 -9.22 -23.85
N ALA A 3 32.41 -8.48 -24.64
CA ALA A 3 32.19 -7.07 -24.38
C ALA A 3 31.59 -6.96 -22.96
N ALA A 4 32.17 -6.10 -22.12
CA ALA A 4 31.58 -5.84 -20.82
C ALA A 4 30.22 -5.17 -21.06
N ASN A 5 29.16 -5.81 -20.60
CA ASN A 5 27.81 -5.26 -20.67
C ASN A 5 27.70 -4.17 -19.60
N TYR A 6 27.96 -2.93 -20.00
CA TYR A 6 27.66 -1.76 -19.20
C TYR A 6 26.28 -1.26 -19.60
N PHE A 7 25.34 -1.27 -18.67
CA PHE A 7 24.05 -0.62 -18.88
C PHE A 7 23.74 0.28 -17.70
N SER A 8 22.91 1.28 -17.96
CA SER A 8 22.33 2.11 -16.94
C SER A 8 20.83 2.16 -17.17
N SER A 9 20.09 1.84 -16.12
CA SER A 9 18.64 1.88 -16.09
C SER A 9 18.21 3.09 -15.28
N ARG A 10 17.24 3.83 -15.80
CA ARG A 10 16.60 4.92 -15.07
C ARG A 10 15.13 4.58 -14.85
N ILE A 11 14.74 4.64 -13.59
CA ILE A 11 13.37 4.44 -13.13
C ILE A 11 12.86 5.81 -12.71
N ASN A 12 11.67 6.19 -13.15
CA ASN A 12 10.95 7.31 -12.58
C ASN A 12 9.58 6.80 -12.16
N GLY A 13 9.04 7.34 -11.07
CA GLY A 13 7.73 6.95 -10.59
C GLY A 13 7.16 7.98 -9.63
N LYS A 14 6.03 7.64 -9.03
CA LYS A 14 5.38 8.43 -7.99
C LYS A 14 5.25 7.56 -6.75
N ILE A 15 5.39 8.17 -5.59
CA ILE A 15 5.07 7.57 -4.29
C ILE A 15 4.01 8.41 -3.60
N ILE A 16 3.05 7.74 -2.98
CA ILE A 16 2.08 8.35 -2.08
C ILE A 16 2.47 7.89 -0.68
N VAL A 17 2.50 8.81 0.27
CA VAL A 17 2.84 8.52 1.66
C VAL A 17 1.55 8.46 2.45
N ASP A 18 1.33 7.31 3.09
CA ASP A 18 0.16 6.96 3.89
C ASP A 18 0.60 5.82 4.82
N ASP A 19 0.52 6.02 6.13
CA ASP A 19 0.86 4.99 7.13
C ASP A 19 -0.37 4.25 7.68
N GLY A 20 -1.56 4.67 7.26
CA GLY A 20 -2.84 4.07 7.59
C GLY A 20 -3.36 4.39 8.99
N ASP A 21 -2.86 5.45 9.65
CA ASP A 21 -3.29 5.83 10.99
C ASP A 21 -4.44 6.88 11.03
N GLU A 22 -4.87 7.35 9.84
CA GLU A 22 -5.91 8.36 9.60
C GLU A 22 -5.56 9.81 10.04
N VAL A 23 -4.30 10.10 10.37
CA VAL A 23 -3.84 11.43 10.79
C VAL A 23 -3.25 12.22 9.62
N ALA A 24 -4.14 12.78 8.80
CA ALA A 24 -3.74 13.55 7.61
C ALA A 24 -2.71 14.67 7.89
N ASP A 25 -1.88 14.93 6.87
CA ASP A 25 -0.88 16.00 6.79
C ASP A 25 0.29 15.91 7.77
N GLU A 26 0.50 14.77 8.43
CA GLU A 26 1.65 14.61 9.30
C GLU A 26 2.96 14.36 8.54
N THR A 27 4.09 14.58 9.22
CA THR A 27 5.42 14.32 8.68
C THR A 27 5.93 13.00 9.20
N ILE A 28 6.14 12.05 8.28
CA ILE A 28 6.54 10.69 8.59
C ILE A 28 8.03 10.54 8.28
N ASP A 29 8.75 9.96 9.23
CA ASP A 29 10.12 9.48 9.01
C ASP A 29 10.06 8.19 8.19
N VAL A 30 10.67 8.19 7.01
CA VAL A 30 10.71 7.03 6.11
C VAL A 30 12.17 6.66 5.84
N THR A 31 12.52 5.40 6.05
CA THR A 31 13.80 4.85 5.59
C THR A 31 13.62 4.14 4.27
N PHE A 32 14.33 4.59 3.24
CA PHE A 32 14.49 3.85 1.99
C PHE A 32 15.72 2.96 2.08
N ALA A 33 15.59 1.69 1.70
CA ALA A 33 16.70 0.80 1.45
C ALA A 33 16.78 0.49 -0.06
N VAL A 34 17.96 0.65 -0.66
CA VAL A 34 18.19 0.36 -2.07
C VAL A 34 19.25 -0.71 -2.18
N PHE A 35 18.87 -1.83 -2.79
CA PHE A 35 19.75 -2.97 -3.05
C PHE A 35 20.06 -3.02 -4.54
N ALA A 36 21.34 -2.99 -4.89
CA ALA A 36 21.78 -3.13 -6.27
C ALA A 36 23.08 -3.94 -6.33
N SER A 37 23.39 -4.58 -7.46
CA SER A 37 24.70 -5.25 -7.61
C SER A 37 25.84 -4.22 -7.63
N ASP A 38 25.67 -3.15 -8.40
CA ASP A 38 26.65 -2.08 -8.59
C ASP A 38 26.11 -0.70 -8.17
N ALA A 39 26.45 0.37 -8.90
CA ALA A 39 26.13 1.73 -8.50
C ALA A 39 24.62 2.01 -8.60
N ALA A 40 24.10 2.68 -7.57
CA ALA A 40 22.72 3.08 -7.49
C ALA A 40 22.58 4.52 -6.98
N GLN A 41 21.51 5.17 -7.40
CA GLN A 41 21.08 6.47 -6.91
C GLN A 41 19.56 6.47 -6.72
N LEU A 42 19.09 7.10 -5.66
CA LEU A 42 17.68 7.39 -5.43
C LEU A 42 17.49 8.88 -5.10
N HIS A 43 16.53 9.49 -5.78
CA HIS A 43 16.13 10.89 -5.61
C HIS A 43 14.62 10.96 -5.43
N ILE A 44 14.16 11.53 -4.33
CA ILE A 44 12.77 11.94 -4.13
C ILE A 44 12.70 13.44 -4.41
N ARG A 45 11.87 13.88 -5.35
CA ARG A 45 11.81 15.29 -5.77
C ARG A 45 11.04 16.11 -4.76
N GLY A 46 11.61 17.25 -4.37
CA GLY A 46 11.01 18.16 -3.40
C GLY A 46 11.18 17.70 -1.94
N ALA A 47 11.94 16.63 -1.71
CA ALA A 47 12.31 16.15 -0.39
C ALA A 47 13.79 15.77 -0.36
N SER A 48 14.43 15.88 0.80
CA SER A 48 15.87 15.65 0.96
C SER A 48 16.14 14.55 1.97
N PHE A 49 17.01 13.61 1.62
CA PHE A 49 17.53 12.65 2.59
C PHE A 49 18.31 13.38 3.69
N LEU A 50 17.97 13.05 4.94
CA LEU A 50 18.51 13.66 6.14
C LEU A 50 19.79 12.96 6.60
N GLU A 51 19.78 11.62 6.54
CA GLU A 51 20.87 10.77 7.01
C GLU A 51 20.96 9.53 6.12
N GLY A 52 22.16 8.97 6.00
CA GLY A 52 22.40 7.71 5.32
C GLY A 52 23.28 6.78 6.15
N ASN A 53 23.22 5.48 5.90
CA ASN A 53 24.11 4.52 6.56
C ASN A 53 25.58 4.69 6.12
N PHE A 54 26.47 3.87 6.68
CA PHE A 54 27.92 3.92 6.38
C PHE A 54 28.27 3.76 4.89
N PHE A 55 27.45 3.02 4.14
CA PHE A 55 27.67 2.84 2.70
C PHE A 55 27.07 3.98 1.89
N THR A 56 26.17 4.77 2.44
CA THR A 56 25.43 5.79 1.71
C THR A 56 26.19 7.10 1.64
N LYS A 57 26.36 7.62 0.42
CA LYS A 57 26.79 9.00 0.21
C LYS A 57 25.57 9.87 -0.04
N LEU A 58 25.43 10.94 0.74
CA LEU A 58 24.44 11.97 0.49
C LEU A 58 25.04 13.05 -0.40
N ASP A 59 24.50 13.18 -1.62
CA ASP A 59 24.97 14.14 -2.63
C ASP A 59 23.90 15.19 -2.87
N GLN A 60 24.24 16.46 -2.63
CA GLN A 60 23.38 17.59 -2.94
C GLN A 60 23.34 17.83 -4.45
N ARG A 61 22.14 17.94 -5.01
CA ARG A 61 21.88 18.19 -6.43
C ARG A 61 21.80 19.69 -6.75
N THR A 62 21.78 20.00 -8.04
CA THR A 62 21.60 21.37 -8.56
C THR A 62 20.21 21.94 -8.33
N ASP A 63 19.20 21.09 -8.12
CA ASP A 63 17.84 21.48 -7.71
C ASP A 63 17.73 21.77 -6.21
N GLY A 64 18.80 21.52 -5.44
CA GLY A 64 18.89 21.77 -4.00
C GLY A 64 18.61 20.52 -3.15
N ASP A 65 17.98 19.49 -3.72
CA ASP A 65 17.61 18.27 -3.01
C ASP A 65 18.85 17.41 -2.69
N VAL A 66 18.80 16.70 -1.58
CA VAL A 66 19.82 15.71 -1.20
C VAL A 66 19.42 14.33 -1.71
N THR A 67 20.32 13.70 -2.47
CA THR A 67 20.12 12.33 -2.99
C THR A 67 20.93 11.29 -2.28
N MET A 68 20.37 10.09 -2.24
CA MET A 68 21.08 8.90 -1.83
C MET A 68 21.87 8.35 -3.02
N THR A 69 23.19 8.22 -2.88
CA THR A 69 24.07 7.75 -3.95
C THR A 69 25.10 6.77 -3.42
N TYR A 70 25.34 5.70 -4.19
CA TYR A 70 26.48 4.81 -4.00
C TYR A 70 27.19 4.61 -5.32
N ARG A 71 28.51 4.84 -5.30
CA ARG A 71 29.38 4.74 -6.47
C ARG A 71 30.55 3.82 -6.16
N SER A 72 30.26 2.59 -5.80
CA SER A 72 31.26 1.52 -5.92
C SER A 72 30.94 0.73 -7.19
N LEU A 73 31.97 0.53 -8.01
CA LEU A 73 31.92 -0.30 -9.23
C LEU A 73 32.79 -1.56 -9.06
N GLN A 74 33.18 -1.85 -7.81
CA GLN A 74 34.17 -2.87 -7.48
C GLN A 74 33.70 -3.85 -6.42
N THR A 75 32.52 -3.63 -5.83
CA THR A 75 31.96 -4.45 -4.76
C THR A 75 30.65 -5.04 -5.25
N SER A 76 30.48 -6.34 -5.03
CA SER A 76 29.45 -7.16 -5.64
C SER A 76 28.07 -7.02 -5.02
N ASN A 77 27.74 -5.90 -4.36
CA ASN A 77 26.43 -5.50 -3.85
C ASN A 77 26.51 -4.10 -3.20
N THR A 78 25.41 -3.38 -3.30
CA THR A 78 25.17 -2.02 -2.83
C THR A 78 23.95 -2.04 -1.94
N ASP A 79 24.17 -1.80 -0.65
CA ASP A 79 23.12 -1.75 0.35
C ASP A 79 23.07 -0.32 0.92
N MET A 80 22.31 0.56 0.27
CA MET A 80 22.13 1.94 0.71
C MET A 80 20.89 2.06 1.59
N PHE A 81 20.97 2.87 2.63
CA PHE A 81 19.84 3.20 3.48
C PHE A 81 19.83 4.70 3.69
N GLY A 82 18.69 5.33 3.51
CA GLY A 82 18.51 6.76 3.60
C GLY A 82 17.24 7.11 4.35
N LEU A 83 17.38 7.89 5.41
CA LEU A 83 16.27 8.46 6.17
C LEU A 83 15.83 9.75 5.50
N ILE A 84 14.54 9.90 5.28
CA ILE A 84 13.90 11.10 4.72
C ILE A 84 12.61 11.39 5.48
N GLN A 85 12.25 12.67 5.56
CA GLN A 85 10.97 13.10 6.08
C GLN A 85 10.04 13.42 4.92
N LEU A 86 8.87 12.80 4.90
CA LEU A 86 7.85 13.01 3.89
C LEU A 86 6.52 13.37 4.57
N GLN A 87 5.81 14.31 4.00
CA GLN A 87 4.44 14.63 4.43
C GLN A 87 3.45 13.61 3.86
N GLU A 88 2.58 13.09 4.73
CA GLU A 88 1.48 12.19 4.38
C GLU A 88 0.48 12.86 3.42
N GLY A 89 -0.17 12.07 2.57
CA GLY A 89 -1.13 12.53 1.56
C GLY A 89 -0.51 13.25 0.36
N ILE A 90 0.79 13.56 0.40
CA ILE A 90 1.51 14.19 -0.70
C ILE A 90 2.06 13.13 -1.65
N VAL A 91 1.85 13.37 -2.96
CA VAL A 91 2.43 12.56 -4.03
C VAL A 91 3.80 13.12 -4.40
N TYR A 92 4.86 12.34 -4.18
CA TYR A 92 6.22 12.70 -4.57
C TYR A 92 6.62 11.99 -5.86
N ASP A 93 7.21 12.73 -6.80
CA ASP A 93 7.94 12.11 -7.90
C ASP A 93 9.27 11.56 -7.38
N PHE A 94 9.68 10.38 -7.85
CA PHE A 94 11.03 9.88 -7.61
C PHE A 94 11.75 9.52 -8.90
N ALA A 95 13.08 9.51 -8.84
CA ALA A 95 13.95 8.99 -9.86
C ALA A 95 15.01 8.10 -9.22
N ALA A 96 15.16 6.89 -9.74
CA ALA A 96 16.25 5.99 -9.39
C ALA A 96 17.12 5.69 -10.62
N ILE A 97 18.41 5.55 -10.39
CA ILE A 97 19.38 5.18 -11.43
C ILE A 97 20.14 3.98 -10.92
N HIS A 98 20.18 2.92 -11.72
CA HIS A 98 21.03 1.75 -11.53
C HIS A 98 22.07 1.72 -12.65
N THR A 99 23.31 1.41 -12.34
CA THR A 99 24.39 1.27 -13.32
C THR A 99 25.14 -0.02 -13.02
N GLU A 100 25.14 -0.94 -13.97
CA GLU A 100 25.78 -2.26 -13.85
C GLU A 100 27.06 -2.35 -14.67
N GLN A 101 28.01 -3.13 -14.16
CA GLN A 101 29.32 -3.44 -14.68
C GLN A 101 29.57 -4.95 -14.64
N ARG A 102 28.90 -5.68 -15.54
CA ARG A 102 28.97 -7.15 -15.75
C ARG A 102 28.01 -7.93 -14.83
N ASP A 103 27.72 -9.18 -15.21
CA ASP A 103 26.90 -10.15 -14.46
C ASP A 103 25.41 -9.77 -14.28
N ASP A 104 24.77 -10.23 -13.20
CA ASP A 104 23.32 -10.20 -12.97
C ASP A 104 22.83 -8.85 -12.41
N ALA A 105 21.73 -8.37 -13.01
CA ALA A 105 21.14 -7.08 -12.70
C ALA A 105 20.12 -7.21 -11.56
N GLY A 106 20.54 -6.97 -10.32
CA GLY A 106 19.64 -6.75 -9.19
C GLY A 106 19.42 -5.26 -8.95
N PHE A 107 18.16 -4.81 -8.88
CA PHE A 107 17.81 -3.47 -8.39
C PHE A 107 16.48 -3.52 -7.65
N GLU A 108 16.51 -3.22 -6.36
CA GLU A 108 15.34 -3.21 -5.49
C GLU A 108 15.31 -1.94 -4.65
N ILE A 109 14.12 -1.41 -4.43
CA ILE A 109 13.88 -0.33 -3.49
C ILE A 109 12.91 -0.88 -2.46
N TRP A 110 13.19 -0.66 -1.19
CA TRP A 110 12.37 -1.04 -0.06
C TRP A 110 12.14 0.19 0.82
N VAL A 111 11.02 0.19 1.54
CA VAL A 111 10.63 1.29 2.43
C VAL A 111 10.24 0.75 3.79
N ALA A 112 10.56 1.50 4.84
CA ALA A 112 10.13 1.24 6.20
C ALA A 112 9.80 2.55 6.90
N GLU A 113 8.82 2.52 7.79
CA GLU A 113 8.50 3.62 8.68
C GLU A 113 9.53 3.72 9.82
N GLY A 114 9.87 4.96 10.17
CA GLY A 114 10.88 5.34 11.15
C GLY A 114 12.32 5.24 10.63
N SER A 115 13.28 5.57 11.50
CA SER A 115 14.72 5.39 11.23
C SER A 115 15.12 3.92 11.36
N ARG A 116 15.64 3.35 10.27
CA ARG A 116 16.10 1.95 10.14
C ARG A 116 17.52 1.87 9.56
N LEU A 117 18.37 2.83 9.89
CA LEU A 117 19.72 2.95 9.33
C LEU A 117 20.70 1.88 9.86
N GLU A 118 20.31 1.17 10.91
CA GLU A 118 21.10 0.09 11.53
C GLU A 118 21.18 -1.19 10.69
N GLY A 119 20.27 -1.37 9.73
CA GLY A 119 20.30 -2.49 8.78
C GLY A 119 18.93 -2.96 8.30
N PHE A 120 18.95 -3.93 7.38
CA PHE A 120 17.75 -4.50 6.79
C PHE A 120 17.10 -5.55 7.69
N ASN A 121 15.80 -5.43 7.89
CA ASN A 121 14.96 -6.47 8.46
C ASN A 121 13.69 -6.61 7.60
N PRO A 122 13.46 -7.74 6.93
CA PRO A 122 12.32 -7.91 6.03
C PRO A 122 10.96 -7.85 6.72
N LEU A 123 10.91 -7.86 8.06
CA LEU A 123 9.66 -7.64 8.82
C LEU A 123 9.31 -6.16 8.97
N TRP A 124 10.28 -5.25 8.79
CA TRP A 124 10.07 -3.80 8.90
C TRP A 124 10.01 -3.13 7.53
N PHE A 125 10.71 -3.70 6.56
CA PHE A 125 10.77 -3.19 5.21
C PHE A 125 9.75 -3.87 4.32
N ARG A 126 9.11 -3.07 3.47
CA ARG A 126 8.23 -3.53 2.40
C ARG A 126 8.89 -3.15 1.06
N PRO A 127 8.89 -4.03 0.05
CA PRO A 127 9.42 -3.66 -1.25
C PRO A 127 8.54 -2.54 -1.81
N LEU A 128 9.16 -1.55 -2.45
CA LEU A 128 8.48 -0.55 -3.26
C LEU A 128 8.06 -1.22 -4.58
N GLY A 129 7.08 -2.11 -4.46
CA GLY A 129 6.51 -2.90 -5.53
C GLY A 129 5.25 -2.25 -6.09
N ILE A 130 5.00 -2.50 -7.37
CA ILE A 130 3.66 -2.49 -7.95
C ILE A 130 2.94 -3.74 -7.40
N HIS A 131 1.70 -3.64 -6.93
CA HIS A 131 0.99 -4.69 -6.19
C HIS A 131 1.28 -6.16 -6.65
N HIS A 132 1.71 -6.99 -5.69
CA HIS A 132 1.51 -8.44 -5.53
C HIS A 132 2.10 -9.54 -6.44
N GLN A 133 3.07 -9.31 -7.35
CA GLN A 133 3.89 -10.43 -7.87
C GLN A 133 5.35 -10.02 -8.12
N GLU A 134 6.30 -10.94 -7.89
CA GLU A 134 7.71 -10.80 -8.27
C GLU A 134 7.82 -10.53 -9.79
N PHE A 135 7.89 -9.27 -10.18
CA PHE A 135 7.98 -8.86 -11.58
C PHE A 135 9.45 -8.69 -11.97
N VAL A 136 10.02 -9.70 -12.64
CA VAL A 136 11.35 -9.61 -13.27
C VAL A 136 11.22 -8.84 -14.58
N ILE A 137 11.75 -7.62 -14.63
CA ILE A 137 11.77 -6.81 -15.86
C ILE A 137 12.91 -7.32 -16.77
N PRO A 138 12.62 -7.78 -18.00
CA PRO A 138 13.68 -8.06 -18.97
C PRO A 138 14.51 -6.81 -19.24
N ALA A 139 15.82 -6.95 -19.38
CA ALA A 139 16.71 -5.82 -19.67
C ALA A 139 16.18 -4.95 -20.83
N ASN A 140 16.09 -3.63 -20.61
CA ASN A 140 15.63 -2.60 -21.55
C ASN A 140 14.11 -2.50 -21.82
N GLN A 141 13.25 -3.14 -21.03
CA GLN A 141 11.84 -2.75 -20.97
C GLN A 141 11.66 -1.66 -19.91
N GLY A 142 11.20 -0.47 -20.32
CA GLY A 142 10.84 0.59 -19.37
C GLY A 142 9.63 0.18 -18.51
N LEU A 143 9.53 0.75 -17.31
CA LEU A 143 8.38 0.56 -16.43
C LEU A 143 7.12 1.18 -17.06
N ARG A 144 6.15 0.34 -17.42
CA ARG A 144 4.76 0.75 -17.66
C ARG A 144 4.12 0.99 -16.29
N PHE A 145 3.51 2.16 -16.07
CA PHE A 145 2.68 2.38 -14.89
C PHE A 145 1.60 1.30 -14.89
N VAL A 146 1.50 0.54 -13.81
CA VAL A 146 0.41 -0.43 -13.67
C VAL A 146 -0.87 0.38 -13.53
N ALA A 147 -1.84 0.09 -14.39
CA ALA A 147 -3.19 0.65 -14.29
C ALA A 147 -3.66 0.51 -12.84
N ARG A 148 -4.28 1.56 -12.30
CA ARG A 148 -4.87 1.52 -10.96
C ARG A 148 -5.79 0.28 -10.93
N PRO A 149 -5.71 -0.61 -9.92
CA PRO A 149 -6.58 -1.78 -9.90
C PRO A 149 -8.05 -1.35 -10.03
N GLY A 150 -8.74 -1.88 -11.03
CA GLY A 150 -10.12 -1.53 -11.36
C GLY A 150 -10.31 -0.36 -12.34
N ASP A 151 -9.26 0.37 -12.69
CA ASP A 151 -9.27 1.43 -13.73
C ASP A 151 -8.96 0.76 -15.07
N PHE A 152 -10.01 0.40 -15.78
CA PHE A 152 -9.95 -0.46 -16.97
C PHE A 152 -9.78 0.33 -18.27
N ASP A 153 -10.10 1.62 -18.27
CA ASP A 153 -9.91 2.51 -19.40
C ASP A 153 -8.61 3.35 -19.33
N GLU A 154 -7.87 3.21 -18.21
CA GLU A 154 -6.59 3.87 -17.93
C GLU A 154 -6.71 5.41 -17.83
N ASP A 155 -7.88 5.94 -17.43
CA ASP A 155 -8.11 7.38 -17.28
C ASP A 155 -7.64 7.94 -15.91
N GLY A 156 -7.34 7.05 -14.95
CA GLY A 156 -6.89 7.37 -13.59
C GLY A 156 -8.00 7.46 -12.54
N GLN A 157 -9.26 7.29 -12.93
CA GLN A 157 -10.43 7.31 -12.06
C GLN A 157 -10.93 5.89 -11.77
N LEU A 158 -11.88 5.78 -10.85
CA LEU A 158 -12.63 4.55 -10.59
C LEU A 158 -14.10 4.95 -10.63
N ASP A 159 -14.70 4.87 -11.80
CA ASP A 159 -16.03 5.40 -12.06
C ASP A 159 -16.97 4.40 -12.74
N VAL A 160 -18.08 4.90 -13.30
CA VAL A 160 -19.12 4.06 -13.88
C VAL A 160 -18.66 3.41 -15.19
N ASP A 161 -17.75 4.05 -15.93
CA ASP A 161 -17.26 3.52 -17.20
C ASP A 161 -16.41 2.26 -16.96
N ASP A 162 -15.66 2.22 -15.86
CA ASP A 162 -14.94 1.02 -15.39
C ASP A 162 -15.87 -0.15 -15.08
N LEU A 163 -16.97 0.10 -14.37
CA LEU A 163 -17.95 -0.93 -14.05
C LEU A 163 -18.62 -1.48 -15.30
N ASP A 164 -18.98 -0.61 -16.25
CA ASP A 164 -19.55 -1.02 -17.53
C ASP A 164 -18.54 -1.86 -18.34
N LEU A 165 -17.25 -1.55 -18.30
CA LEU A 165 -16.19 -2.33 -18.94
C LEU A 165 -15.96 -3.68 -18.23
N LEU A 166 -16.06 -3.72 -16.91
CA LEU A 166 -15.96 -4.94 -16.12
C LEU A 166 -17.10 -5.91 -16.44
N SER A 167 -18.35 -5.43 -16.42
CA SER A 167 -19.52 -6.22 -16.81
C SER A 167 -19.42 -6.69 -18.26
N GLN A 168 -18.82 -5.89 -19.14
CA GLN A 168 -18.51 -6.32 -20.51
C GLN A 168 -17.53 -7.48 -20.62
N SER A 169 -16.70 -7.67 -19.60
CA SER A 169 -15.66 -8.68 -19.56
C SER A 169 -16.10 -9.95 -18.83
N PHE A 170 -17.36 -10.05 -18.39
CA PHE A 170 -17.87 -11.26 -17.73
C PHE A 170 -17.71 -12.51 -18.60
N GLY A 171 -17.18 -13.57 -17.98
CA GLY A 171 -16.80 -14.82 -18.65
C GLY A 171 -15.40 -14.80 -19.28
N SER A 172 -14.67 -13.68 -19.19
CA SER A 172 -13.25 -13.61 -19.55
C SER A 172 -12.38 -14.37 -18.55
N THR A 173 -11.17 -14.71 -18.98
CA THR A 173 -10.08 -15.27 -18.14
C THR A 173 -8.84 -14.38 -18.16
N GLU A 174 -8.95 -13.18 -18.72
CA GLU A 174 -7.85 -12.23 -18.82
C GLU A 174 -7.60 -11.63 -17.42
N PRO A 175 -6.38 -11.79 -16.84
CA PRO A 175 -6.11 -11.44 -15.44
C PRO A 175 -6.34 -9.98 -15.06
N GLN A 176 -6.38 -9.08 -16.04
CA GLN A 176 -6.60 -7.66 -15.80
C GLN A 176 -8.04 -7.36 -15.31
N TRP A 177 -9.02 -8.21 -15.63
CA TRP A 177 -10.43 -8.04 -15.24
C TRP A 177 -10.82 -8.87 -14.00
N ASP A 178 -9.94 -9.78 -13.57
CA ASP A 178 -10.13 -10.65 -12.42
C ASP A 178 -9.70 -9.90 -11.15
N VAL A 179 -10.64 -9.14 -10.58
CA VAL A 179 -10.43 -8.20 -9.47
C VAL A 179 -10.20 -8.94 -8.14
N ASN A 180 -10.80 -10.13 -8.00
CA ASN A 180 -10.69 -10.94 -6.79
C ASN A 180 -9.60 -12.04 -6.89
N TYR A 181 -9.00 -12.22 -8.08
CA TYR A 181 -7.94 -13.18 -8.39
C TYR A 181 -8.35 -14.65 -8.25
N ASP A 182 -9.60 -14.99 -8.52
CA ASP A 182 -10.11 -16.37 -8.47
C ASP A 182 -9.98 -17.13 -9.81
N GLY A 183 -9.52 -16.44 -10.87
CA GLY A 183 -9.28 -16.97 -12.20
C GLY A 183 -10.51 -16.93 -13.13
N VAL A 184 -11.64 -16.36 -12.70
CA VAL A 184 -12.86 -16.23 -13.51
C VAL A 184 -13.51 -14.86 -13.34
N VAL A 185 -13.69 -14.12 -14.44
CA VAL A 185 -14.30 -12.79 -14.38
C VAL A 185 -15.82 -12.90 -14.30
N ASN A 186 -16.41 -12.51 -13.17
CA ASN A 186 -17.84 -12.66 -12.87
C ASN A 186 -18.36 -11.62 -11.86
N TRP A 187 -19.59 -11.82 -11.38
CA TRP A 187 -20.22 -10.99 -10.35
C TRP A 187 -19.36 -10.76 -9.09
N SER A 188 -18.56 -11.74 -8.70
CA SER A 188 -17.67 -11.64 -7.54
C SER A 188 -16.60 -10.57 -7.73
N ASP A 189 -16.15 -10.33 -8.96
CA ASP A 189 -15.20 -9.26 -9.30
C ASP A 189 -15.85 -7.89 -9.23
N GLN A 190 -17.07 -7.76 -9.73
CA GLN A 190 -17.84 -6.52 -9.64
C GLN A 190 -18.13 -6.18 -8.17
N LEU A 191 -18.50 -7.17 -7.36
CA LEU A 191 -18.67 -6.98 -5.92
C LEU A 191 -17.36 -6.52 -5.25
N GLU A 192 -16.24 -7.14 -5.59
CA GLU A 192 -14.92 -6.75 -5.07
C GLU A 192 -14.54 -5.33 -5.51
N TRP A 193 -14.82 -4.96 -6.77
CA TRP A 193 -14.59 -3.62 -7.29
C TRP A 193 -15.41 -2.58 -6.52
N VAL A 194 -16.72 -2.80 -6.37
CA VAL A 194 -17.61 -1.85 -5.69
C VAL A 194 -17.26 -1.72 -4.21
N THR A 195 -17.03 -2.84 -3.53
CA THR A 195 -16.90 -2.86 -2.07
C THR A 195 -15.49 -2.59 -1.57
N ARG A 196 -14.45 -3.11 -2.25
CA ARG A 196 -13.05 -2.94 -1.83
C ARG A 196 -12.35 -1.80 -2.54
N LEU A 197 -12.52 -1.67 -3.86
CA LEU A 197 -11.79 -0.65 -4.63
C LEU A 197 -12.48 0.71 -4.56
N ARG A 198 -13.78 0.76 -4.88
CA ARG A 198 -14.55 2.01 -4.86
C ARG A 198 -15.09 2.38 -3.50
N GLN A 199 -15.22 1.38 -2.62
CA GLN A 199 -15.74 1.50 -1.26
C GLN A 199 -17.13 2.15 -1.21
N THR A 200 -18.03 1.68 -2.09
CA THR A 200 -19.44 2.08 -2.08
C THR A 200 -20.37 0.86 -2.04
N TRP A 201 -21.66 1.08 -2.22
CA TRP A 201 -22.74 0.11 -2.14
C TRP A 201 -23.15 -0.39 -3.52
N ILE A 202 -23.62 -1.63 -3.59
CA ILE A 202 -24.42 -2.05 -4.74
C ILE A 202 -25.72 -1.22 -4.70
N GLY A 203 -26.04 -0.56 -5.81
CA GLY A 203 -27.18 0.35 -5.89
C GLY A 203 -26.83 1.85 -5.92
N ASP A 204 -25.60 2.22 -5.59
CA ASP A 204 -25.10 3.59 -5.75
C ASP A 204 -24.85 3.86 -7.25
N ALA A 205 -25.83 4.45 -7.92
CA ALA A 205 -25.87 4.57 -9.38
C ALA A 205 -24.98 5.70 -9.90
N ASN A 206 -24.60 6.65 -9.03
CA ASN A 206 -23.76 7.79 -9.37
C ASN A 206 -22.35 7.71 -8.73
N LEU A 207 -22.10 6.65 -7.95
CA LEU A 207 -20.87 6.39 -7.19
C LEU A 207 -20.53 7.51 -6.19
N ASP A 208 -21.52 8.20 -5.63
CA ASP A 208 -21.28 9.28 -4.66
C ASP A 208 -20.95 8.78 -3.24
N GLY A 209 -20.93 7.46 -3.03
CA GLY A 209 -20.61 6.79 -1.79
C GLY A 209 -21.84 6.37 -0.98
N GLN A 210 -23.05 6.65 -1.47
CA GLN A 210 -24.31 6.36 -0.80
C GLN A 210 -25.25 5.62 -1.74
N PHE A 211 -26.02 4.68 -1.19
CA PHE A 211 -27.19 4.14 -1.89
C PHE A 211 -28.45 4.76 -1.28
N ALA A 212 -29.07 5.70 -1.98
CA ALA A 212 -30.19 6.51 -1.50
C ALA A 212 -31.36 6.57 -2.49
N SER A 213 -32.38 7.37 -2.18
CA SER A 213 -33.54 7.54 -3.07
C SER A 213 -33.17 8.18 -4.41
N ASP A 214 -32.11 8.98 -4.44
CA ASP A 214 -31.69 9.71 -5.64
C ASP A 214 -31.15 8.74 -6.70
N ASP A 215 -30.44 7.68 -6.29
CA ASP A 215 -30.01 6.58 -7.18
C ASP A 215 -31.20 5.86 -7.80
N ILE A 216 -32.19 5.52 -6.98
CA ILE A 216 -33.41 4.85 -7.44
C ILE A 216 -34.15 5.74 -8.44
N VAL A 217 -34.30 7.02 -8.15
CA VAL A 217 -34.93 7.97 -9.08
C VAL A 217 -34.12 8.07 -10.38
N GLN A 218 -32.79 8.13 -10.30
CA GLN A 218 -31.90 8.20 -11.46
C GLN A 218 -32.11 7.02 -12.41
N VAL A 219 -32.04 5.78 -11.92
CA VAL A 219 -32.17 4.58 -12.77
C VAL A 219 -33.57 4.46 -13.38
N PHE A 220 -34.62 4.87 -12.67
CA PHE A 220 -35.98 4.89 -13.23
C PHE A 220 -36.21 6.02 -14.25
N VAL A 221 -35.54 7.16 -14.10
CA VAL A 221 -35.55 8.24 -15.12
C VAL A 221 -34.90 7.77 -16.42
N GLY A 222 -33.90 6.87 -16.35
CA GLY A 222 -33.33 6.20 -17.52
C GLY A 222 -34.35 5.36 -18.30
N GLY A 223 -35.42 4.89 -17.64
CA GLY A 223 -36.57 4.26 -18.29
C GLY A 223 -36.32 2.85 -18.85
N LYS A 224 -35.25 2.17 -18.41
CA LYS A 224 -34.85 0.83 -18.90
C LYS A 224 -35.43 -0.33 -18.09
N TYR A 225 -36.07 -0.06 -16.96
CA TYR A 225 -36.66 -1.08 -16.09
C TYR A 225 -37.63 -2.00 -16.85
N ALA A 226 -37.31 -3.30 -16.87
CA ALA A 226 -38.10 -4.35 -17.51
C ALA A 226 -38.39 -4.10 -19.01
N GLN A 227 -37.54 -3.33 -19.71
CA GLN A 227 -37.68 -3.05 -21.16
C GLN A 227 -36.90 -4.02 -22.06
N ASN A 228 -36.11 -4.95 -21.49
CA ASN A 228 -35.20 -5.83 -22.24
C ASN A 228 -34.25 -5.03 -23.17
N SER A 229 -33.82 -3.86 -22.70
CA SER A 229 -32.83 -3.00 -23.34
C SER A 229 -31.53 -3.05 -22.55
N ILE A 230 -30.39 -2.96 -23.23
CA ILE A 230 -29.06 -2.87 -22.59
C ILE A 230 -29.07 -1.69 -21.62
N ALA A 231 -28.79 -1.94 -20.35
CA ALA A 231 -28.60 -0.94 -19.31
C ALA A 231 -27.12 -0.92 -18.86
N THR A 232 -26.63 0.25 -18.51
CA THR A 232 -25.35 0.44 -17.81
C THR A 232 -25.55 0.43 -16.29
N TRP A 233 -24.47 0.48 -15.52
CA TRP A 233 -24.53 0.61 -14.05
C TRP A 233 -25.39 1.81 -13.62
N SER A 234 -25.16 2.99 -14.24
CA SER A 234 -25.89 4.23 -13.92
C SER A 234 -27.34 4.23 -14.37
N GLU A 235 -27.76 3.24 -15.16
CA GLU A 235 -29.13 3.00 -15.62
C GLU A 235 -29.80 1.81 -14.93
N GLY A 236 -29.11 1.16 -13.98
CA GLY A 236 -29.66 0.13 -13.09
C GLY A 236 -29.22 -1.31 -13.33
N ASP A 237 -28.24 -1.57 -14.21
CA ASP A 237 -27.60 -2.89 -14.32
C ASP A 237 -26.60 -3.08 -13.17
N TRP A 238 -27.12 -3.49 -12.02
CA TRP A 238 -26.33 -3.65 -10.80
C TRP A 238 -25.85 -5.07 -10.59
N ASN A 239 -26.25 -6.03 -11.43
CA ASN A 239 -25.73 -7.40 -11.42
C ASN A 239 -24.78 -7.72 -12.60
N GLY A 240 -24.62 -6.79 -13.55
CA GLY A 240 -23.73 -6.90 -14.71
C GLY A 240 -24.26 -7.78 -15.83
N ASP A 241 -25.57 -8.01 -15.94
CA ASP A 241 -26.21 -8.85 -16.95
C ASP A 241 -26.78 -8.08 -18.15
N TYR A 242 -26.53 -6.76 -18.19
CA TYR A 242 -27.00 -5.78 -19.16
C TYR A 242 -28.49 -5.47 -19.12
N GLN A 243 -29.22 -5.87 -18.09
CA GLN A 243 -30.64 -5.59 -18.00
C GLN A 243 -31.01 -5.01 -16.65
N PHE A 244 -31.67 -3.85 -16.65
CA PHE A 244 -32.26 -3.35 -15.42
C PHE A 244 -33.59 -4.07 -15.13
N THR A 245 -33.56 -5.03 -14.21
CA THR A 245 -34.68 -5.89 -13.83
C THR A 245 -34.97 -5.84 -12.32
N SER A 246 -35.87 -6.71 -11.84
CA SER A 246 -36.08 -6.88 -10.40
C SER A 246 -34.87 -7.51 -9.70
N ASP A 247 -34.05 -8.26 -10.42
CA ASP A 247 -32.92 -8.99 -9.82
C ASP A 247 -31.81 -8.01 -9.41
N ASP A 248 -31.62 -6.91 -10.15
CA ASP A 248 -30.75 -5.79 -9.78
C ASP A 248 -31.19 -5.12 -8.49
N LEU A 249 -32.49 -4.82 -8.38
CA LEU A 249 -33.05 -4.23 -7.18
C LEU A 249 -32.85 -5.16 -5.97
N VAL A 250 -33.08 -6.46 -6.16
CA VAL A 250 -32.85 -7.46 -5.10
C VAL A 250 -31.37 -7.48 -4.70
N SER A 251 -30.44 -7.50 -5.66
CA SER A 251 -29.00 -7.46 -5.38
C SER A 251 -28.58 -6.23 -4.59
N ALA A 252 -29.03 -5.03 -4.99
CA ALA A 252 -28.75 -3.78 -4.27
C ALA A 252 -29.32 -3.75 -2.86
N PHE A 253 -30.58 -4.20 -2.67
CA PHE A 253 -31.16 -4.26 -1.33
C PHE A 253 -30.56 -5.36 -0.45
N MET A 254 -30.06 -6.45 -1.04
CA MET A 254 -29.35 -7.50 -0.31
C MET A 254 -27.98 -7.06 0.22
N ASP A 255 -27.31 -6.12 -0.45
CA ASP A 255 -26.07 -5.49 0.06
C ASP A 255 -26.34 -4.66 1.33
N GLY A 256 -27.58 -4.18 1.51
CA GLY A 256 -28.06 -3.57 2.75
C GLY A 256 -27.67 -2.10 2.95
N GLY A 257 -27.13 -1.43 1.93
CA GLY A 257 -26.66 -0.04 2.00
C GLY A 257 -27.74 1.05 1.95
N TYR A 258 -29.00 0.70 1.65
CA TYR A 258 -30.05 1.69 1.36
C TYR A 258 -30.33 2.62 2.54
N ASN A 259 -30.10 3.93 2.34
CA ASN A 259 -30.21 4.98 3.36
C ASN A 259 -29.40 4.71 4.64
N VAL A 260 -28.32 3.91 4.55
CA VAL A 260 -27.36 3.75 5.65
C VAL A 260 -26.43 4.98 5.74
N GLY A 261 -26.28 5.72 4.63
CA GLY A 261 -25.36 6.84 4.47
C GLY A 261 -24.10 6.41 3.75
N TYR A 262 -23.03 7.20 3.89
CA TYR A 262 -21.75 6.88 3.28
C TYR A 262 -21.25 5.53 3.77
N LYS A 263 -20.78 4.67 2.86
CA LYS A 263 -20.08 3.45 3.26
C LYS A 263 -18.83 3.90 4.01
N SER A 264 -18.86 3.79 5.33
CA SER A 264 -17.72 4.15 6.15
C SER A 264 -16.55 3.32 5.65
N LEU A 265 -15.50 3.99 5.19
CA LEU A 265 -14.14 3.47 5.26
C LEU A 265 -14.05 2.88 6.66
N LEU A 266 -13.86 1.56 6.74
CA LEU A 266 -13.91 0.78 7.98
C LEU A 266 -13.50 1.65 9.14
N GLY A 267 -14.45 2.02 10.02
CA GLY A 267 -14.08 2.81 11.19
C GLY A 267 -12.97 2.04 11.87
N VAL A 268 -11.75 2.56 11.79
CA VAL A 268 -10.58 1.98 12.43
C VAL A 268 -11.03 1.75 13.86
N PRO A 269 -10.90 0.53 14.42
CA PRO A 269 -11.31 0.29 15.79
C PRO A 269 -10.58 1.32 16.63
N GLU A 270 -11.31 2.33 17.14
CA GLU A 270 -10.68 3.39 17.93
C GLU A 270 -9.81 2.66 18.95
N PRO A 271 -8.49 2.92 18.96
CA PRO A 271 -7.53 2.09 19.66
C PRO A 271 -8.05 1.96 21.07
N SER A 272 -8.46 0.73 21.44
CA SER A 272 -9.24 0.48 22.67
C SER A 272 -8.60 1.28 23.78
N SER A 273 -9.22 2.41 24.14
CA SER A 273 -8.54 3.47 24.87
C SER A 273 -7.89 2.80 26.07
N CYS A 274 -6.55 2.70 26.03
CA CYS A 274 -5.77 1.92 26.97
C CYS A 274 -6.26 2.33 28.35
N MET A 275 -6.99 1.44 29.05
CA MET A 275 -7.46 1.73 30.40
C MET A 275 -6.22 2.23 31.14
N PRO A 276 -6.20 3.48 31.63
CA PRO A 276 -5.06 3.94 32.38
C PRO A 276 -4.96 2.98 33.55
N TRP A 277 -3.92 2.16 33.53
CA TRP A 277 -3.56 1.31 34.64
C TRP A 277 -3.43 2.24 35.83
N THR A 278 -4.45 2.27 36.68
CA THR A 278 -4.36 2.91 37.98
C THR A 278 -3.23 2.18 38.67
N MET A 279 -2.08 2.83 38.73
CA MET A 279 -0.92 2.36 39.46
C MET A 279 -1.38 1.98 40.85
N VAL A 280 -1.38 0.68 41.15
CA VAL A 280 -1.37 0.21 42.53
C VAL A 280 -0.02 0.67 43.08
N PRO A 281 0.03 1.62 44.03
CA PRO A 281 1.31 2.00 44.61
C PRO A 281 1.88 0.76 45.31
N LEU A 282 3.01 0.26 44.82
CA LEU A 282 3.83 -0.69 45.55
C LEU A 282 4.30 0.03 46.82
N LEU A 283 3.63 -0.23 47.94
CA LEU A 283 4.09 0.10 49.28
C LEU A 283 5.39 -0.68 49.53
N TYR A 284 6.53 -0.05 49.21
CA TYR A 284 7.81 -0.48 49.76
C TYR A 284 7.80 -0.20 51.26
N VAL A 285 7.54 -1.23 52.06
CA VAL A 285 7.86 -1.21 53.49
C VAL A 285 9.38 -1.26 53.60
N TRP A 286 9.99 -0.10 53.87
CA TRP A 286 11.37 -0.02 54.35
C TRP A 286 11.40 -0.54 55.79
N ASP A 287 11.78 -1.80 55.97
CA ASP A 287 12.09 -2.32 57.29
C ASP A 287 13.56 -2.02 57.62
N TRP A 288 13.78 -0.99 58.44
CA TRP A 288 15.10 -0.56 58.90
C TRP A 288 15.53 -1.39 60.10
N GLN A 289 16.14 -2.56 59.86
CA GLN A 289 16.85 -3.28 60.91
C GLN A 289 18.28 -2.76 61.07
N ARG A 290 18.54 -2.10 62.21
CA ARG A 290 19.90 -1.82 62.69
C ARG A 290 20.54 -3.11 63.17
N GLY A 291 21.58 -3.58 62.48
CA GLY A 291 22.37 -4.71 62.98
C GLY A 291 23.49 -5.17 62.07
N ASN A 292 24.69 -4.63 62.31
CA ASN A 292 26.01 -5.22 62.06
C ASN A 292 26.25 -6.00 60.74
N GLY A 293 26.89 -5.30 59.80
CA GLY A 293 28.13 -5.77 59.19
C GLY A 293 28.08 -7.04 58.35
N LYS A 294 27.79 -6.89 57.05
CA LYS A 294 28.53 -7.43 55.89
C LYS A 294 27.65 -7.31 54.65
N ARG A 295 28.06 -6.48 53.69
CA ARG A 295 27.41 -6.42 52.37
C ARG A 295 27.84 -7.65 51.55
N ARG A 296 26.91 -8.56 51.25
CA ARG A 296 27.04 -9.54 50.17
C ARG A 296 25.95 -9.28 49.15
N LEU A 297 26.36 -8.88 47.94
CA LEU A 297 25.49 -8.91 46.76
C LEU A 297 25.25 -10.38 46.40
N ARG A 298 24.01 -10.87 46.55
CA ARG A 298 23.54 -12.07 45.86
C ARG A 298 22.70 -11.60 44.67
N LYS A 299 23.18 -11.87 43.46
CA LYS A 299 22.31 -11.96 42.28
C LYS A 299 21.47 -13.22 42.47
N GLN A 300 20.17 -13.05 42.66
CA GLN A 300 19.21 -14.15 42.63
C GLN A 300 18.57 -14.09 41.25
N MET A 301 19.08 -14.93 40.35
CA MET A 301 18.51 -15.16 39.03
C MET A 301 17.41 -16.20 39.22
N LEU A 302 16.15 -15.74 39.22
CA LEU A 302 14.97 -16.60 39.13
C LEU A 302 14.53 -16.62 37.67
N CYS A 303 14.91 -17.66 36.95
CA CYS A 303 14.19 -18.11 35.77
C CYS A 303 13.70 -19.51 36.10
N ASP A 304 12.41 -19.62 36.44
CA ASP A 304 11.70 -20.89 36.53
C ASP A 304 10.90 -21.04 35.23
N PHE A 305 11.21 -22.07 34.45
CA PHE A 305 10.44 -22.49 33.28
C PHE A 305 9.89 -23.88 33.60
N SER A 306 8.67 -23.93 34.15
CA SER A 306 7.90 -25.16 34.20
C SER A 306 7.25 -25.42 32.85
N LYS A 307 7.60 -26.56 32.25
CA LYS A 307 6.93 -27.17 31.10
C LYS A 307 5.44 -27.38 31.40
N VAL A 308 4.58 -27.03 30.44
CA VAL A 308 3.23 -27.61 30.33
C VAL A 308 3.25 -28.59 29.16
N LYS A 309 2.99 -29.87 29.47
CA LYS A 309 2.54 -30.87 28.51
C LYS A 309 1.02 -30.97 28.62
N SER A 310 0.33 -30.68 27.52
CA SER A 310 -0.77 -31.42 26.91
C SER A 310 -1.33 -30.55 25.79
#